data_AF-A0A1B0D4N7-F1
#
_entry.id   AF-A0A1B0D4N7-F1
#
_cell.length_a   1.000
_cell.length_b   1.000
_cell.length_c   1.000
_cell.angle_alpha   90.00
_cell.angle_beta   90.00
_cell.angle_gamma   90.00
#
_symmetry.space_group_name_H-M   'P 1'
#
loop_
_entity.id
_entity.type
_entity.pdbx_description
1 polymer ?
#
loop_
_entity_poly.entity_id
_entity_poly.type
_entity_poly.pdbx_seq_one_letter_code
_entity_poly.pdbx_strand_id
1 'polypeptide(L)'
;MAAYLNRTLSMVTGNGSISSYDTSSLAETRGLHNTANDVSPLQIFVRAKKKINDIFGEIEEYVVETTRFVDSDQPGELDIIDKYEKEAFSSYVHKVSGIREVLARDHMKVAFFGRTSKKRGHGNC
;
A
#
# COMPACT_ATOMS: atom_id res chain seq x y z
N MET A 1 -38.99 34.16 5.96
CA MET A 1 -39.08 33.59 4.59
C MET A 1 -37.68 33.15 4.19
N ALA A 2 -37.43 31.85 4.08
CA ALA A 2 -36.13 31.29 3.72
C ALA A 2 -36.02 31.14 2.20
N ALA A 3 -34.93 31.64 1.61
CA ALA A 3 -34.61 31.41 0.21
C ALA A 3 -33.85 30.08 0.08
N TYR A 4 -34.46 29.09 -0.57
CA TYR A 4 -33.79 27.86 -1.00
C TYR A 4 -33.01 28.14 -2.28
N LEU A 5 -31.70 27.91 -2.28
CA LEU A 5 -30.90 27.90 -3.49
C LEU A 5 -30.65 26.44 -3.91
N ASN A 6 -31.40 26.01 -4.93
CA ASN A 6 -31.07 24.85 -5.75
C ASN A 6 -29.96 25.25 -6.74
N ARG A 7 -28.82 24.55 -6.73
CA ARG A 7 -27.89 24.60 -7.87
C ARG A 7 -27.28 23.24 -8.16
N THR A 8 -27.97 22.52 -9.05
CA THR A 8 -27.44 21.40 -9.82
C THR A 8 -26.42 21.95 -10.83
N LEU A 9 -25.16 21.49 -10.79
CA LEU A 9 -24.24 21.60 -11.92
C LEU A 9 -23.38 20.32 -11.97
N SER A 10 -23.58 19.56 -13.05
CA SER A 10 -22.78 18.41 -13.47
C SER A 10 -21.98 18.82 -14.70
N MET A 11 -20.69 18.49 -14.79
CA MET A 11 -19.96 18.44 -16.06
C MET A 11 -18.90 17.34 -16.01
N VAL A 12 -19.16 16.27 -16.77
CA VAL A 12 -18.17 15.29 -17.22
C VAL A 12 -17.59 15.78 -18.55
N THR A 13 -16.27 15.78 -18.69
CA THR A 13 -15.56 16.02 -19.96
C THR A 13 -14.14 15.47 -19.83
N GLY A 14 -13.68 14.73 -20.84
CA GLY A 14 -12.24 14.58 -21.12
C GLY A 14 -11.65 13.17 -21.05
N ASN A 15 -12.07 12.32 -21.98
CA ASN A 15 -11.51 11.05 -22.43
C ASN A 15 -9.96 10.98 -22.55
N GLY A 16 -9.33 10.04 -21.84
CA GLY A 16 -7.96 9.56 -22.05
C GLY A 16 -7.89 8.08 -21.67
N SER A 17 -7.73 7.23 -22.68
CA SER A 17 -7.82 5.76 -22.65
C SER A 17 -6.94 5.09 -21.59
N ILE A 18 -7.55 4.42 -20.62
CA ILE A 18 -6.89 3.38 -19.79
C ILE A 18 -7.54 2.05 -20.11
N SER A 19 -6.73 1.17 -20.69
CA SER A 19 -7.06 -0.16 -21.15
C SER A 19 -7.66 -1.03 -20.04
N SER A 20 -8.83 -1.57 -20.36
CA SER A 20 -9.38 -2.88 -20.03
C SER A 20 -8.51 -3.78 -19.14
N TYR A 21 -8.66 -3.62 -17.83
CA TYR A 21 -8.71 -4.77 -16.94
C TYR A 21 -9.82 -4.53 -15.90
N ASP A 22 -10.86 -5.34 -16.01
CA ASP A 22 -11.86 -5.65 -14.99
C ASP A 22 -12.67 -4.50 -14.36
N THR A 23 -13.28 -3.67 -15.19
CA THR A 23 -14.38 -2.77 -14.81
C THR A 23 -15.74 -3.48 -14.82
N SER A 24 -15.82 -4.74 -14.38
CA SER A 24 -17.09 -5.44 -14.17
C SER A 24 -17.69 -5.17 -12.77
N SER A 25 -16.90 -4.63 -11.83
CA SER A 25 -17.28 -4.47 -10.42
C SER A 25 -17.79 -3.08 -10.01
N LEU A 26 -17.84 -2.10 -10.92
CA LEU A 26 -18.19 -0.71 -10.61
C LEU A 26 -19.58 -0.27 -11.09
N ALA A 27 -20.36 -1.17 -11.70
CA ALA A 27 -21.66 -0.83 -12.31
C ALA A 27 -22.89 -1.21 -11.46
N GLU A 28 -22.72 -1.64 -10.21
CA GLU A 28 -23.84 -2.05 -9.33
C GLU A 28 -23.97 -1.23 -8.04
N THR A 29 -23.35 -0.05 -7.96
CA THR A 29 -23.38 0.80 -6.76
C THR A 29 -24.60 1.75 -6.72
N ARG A 30 -25.82 1.26 -6.98
CA ARG A 30 -27.03 2.04 -6.67
C ARG A 30 -28.20 1.27 -6.03
N GLY A 31 -28.05 -0.01 -5.71
CA GLY A 31 -29.15 -0.71 -5.06
C GLY A 31 -28.79 -2.08 -4.50
N LEU A 32 -27.97 -2.14 -3.44
CA LEU A 32 -28.11 -3.16 -2.39
C LEU A 32 -27.22 -2.83 -1.19
N HIS A 33 -27.77 -2.09 -0.23
CA HIS A 33 -27.47 -2.40 1.16
C HIS A 33 -28.07 -3.78 1.44
N ASN A 34 -27.40 -4.64 2.24
CA ASN A 34 -27.79 -6.02 2.60
C ASN A 34 -27.32 -7.06 1.54
N THR A 35 -26.20 -7.80 1.64
CA THR A 35 -25.89 -8.85 2.64
C THR A 35 -24.43 -9.37 2.53
N ALA A 36 -23.48 -8.56 2.04
CA ALA A 36 -22.04 -8.90 1.96
C ALA A 36 -21.15 -8.09 2.93
N ASN A 37 -21.77 -7.29 3.81
CA ASN A 37 -21.20 -6.09 4.43
C ASN A 37 -20.86 -6.23 5.94
N ASP A 38 -20.49 -7.41 6.43
CA ASP A 38 -19.97 -7.57 7.80
C ASP A 38 -18.46 -7.28 7.91
N VAL A 39 -17.82 -6.93 6.79
CA VAL A 39 -16.37 -6.69 6.74
C VAL A 39 -16.12 -5.19 6.90
N SER A 40 -15.53 -4.80 8.04
CA SER A 40 -15.12 -3.42 8.30
C SER A 40 -14.28 -2.86 7.13
N PRO A 41 -14.54 -1.63 6.64
CA PRO A 41 -13.74 -1.01 5.58
C PRO A 41 -12.22 -0.95 5.89
N LEU A 42 -11.86 -0.93 7.18
CA LEU A 42 -10.47 -1.00 7.63
C LEU A 42 -9.77 -2.30 7.23
N GLN A 43 -10.53 -3.37 6.94
CA GLN A 43 -9.99 -4.64 6.46
C GLN A 43 -9.30 -4.53 5.11
N ILE A 44 -9.62 -3.52 4.30
CA ILE A 44 -8.91 -3.25 3.05
C ILE A 44 -7.45 -2.91 3.34
N PHE A 45 -7.20 -2.02 4.31
CA PHE A 45 -5.85 -1.68 4.76
C PHE A 45 -5.14 -2.89 5.36
N VAL A 46 -5.83 -3.68 6.19
CA VAL A 46 -5.24 -4.88 6.79
C VAL A 46 -4.81 -5.89 5.73
N ARG A 47 -5.66 -6.17 4.74
CA ARG A 47 -5.35 -7.09 3.63
C ARG A 47 -4.21 -6.57 2.76
N ALA A 48 -4.22 -5.28 2.43
CA ALA A 48 -3.15 -4.65 1.65
C ALA A 48 -1.82 -4.69 2.42
N LYS A 49 -1.82 -4.32 3.72
CA LYS A 49 -0.65 -4.38 4.60
C LYS A 49 -0.08 -5.80 4.67
N LYS A 50 -0.93 -6.82 4.82
CA LYS A 50 -0.49 -8.22 4.80
C LYS A 50 0.17 -8.56 3.46
N LYS A 51 -0.53 -8.32 2.35
CA LYS A 51 -0.04 -8.66 1.00
C LYS A 51 1.31 -8.01 0.68
N ILE A 52 1.51 -6.73 1.02
CA ILE A 52 2.78 -6.05 0.74
C ILE A 52 3.92 -6.55 1.65
N ASN A 53 3.62 -6.89 2.92
CA ASN A 53 4.62 -7.49 3.80
C ASN A 53 5.03 -8.89 3.34
N ASP A 54 4.08 -9.68 2.83
CA ASP A 54 4.35 -11.02 2.29
C ASP A 54 5.28 -10.90 1.06
N ILE A 55 4.95 -10.02 0.09
CA ILE A 55 5.79 -9.77 -1.11
C ILE A 55 7.21 -9.33 -0.72
N PHE A 56 7.36 -8.40 0.21
CA PHE A 56 8.68 -7.95 0.64
C PHE A 56 9.43 -9.00 1.47
N GLY A 57 8.74 -9.97 2.07
CA GLY A 57 9.35 -11.16 2.64
C GLY A 57 9.97 -12.06 1.57
N GLU A 58 9.20 -12.34 0.51
CA GLU A 58 9.68 -13.14 -0.64
C GLU A 58 10.85 -12.46 -1.35
N ILE A 59 10.80 -11.13 -1.54
CA ILE A 59 11.90 -10.36 -2.14
C ILE A 59 13.16 -10.42 -1.28
N GLU A 60 13.05 -10.36 0.05
CA GLU A 60 14.22 -10.45 0.93
C GLU A 60 14.91 -11.81 0.80
N GLU A 61 14.14 -12.90 0.82
CA GLU A 61 14.65 -14.25 0.61
C GLU A 61 15.36 -14.37 -0.73
N TYR A 62 14.73 -13.89 -1.81
CA TYR A 62 15.29 -13.92 -3.16
C TYR A 62 16.60 -13.13 -3.28
N VAL A 63 16.67 -11.92 -2.71
CA VAL A 63 17.86 -11.08 -2.78
C VAL A 63 19.00 -11.68 -1.95
N VAL A 64 18.70 -12.30 -0.80
CA VAL A 64 19.69 -13.00 0.01
C VAL A 64 20.24 -14.22 -0.73
N GLU A 65 19.37 -15.04 -1.34
CA GLU A 65 19.78 -16.19 -2.14
C GLU A 65 20.64 -15.77 -3.34
N THR A 66 20.22 -14.74 -4.07
CA THR A 66 20.97 -14.20 -5.21
C THR A 66 22.32 -13.66 -4.78
N THR A 67 22.40 -12.93 -3.67
CA THR A 67 23.67 -12.43 -3.13
C THR A 67 24.61 -13.58 -2.76
N ARG A 68 24.08 -14.64 -2.13
CA ARG A 68 24.86 -15.85 -1.82
C ARG A 68 25.37 -16.56 -3.07
N PHE A 69 24.55 -16.63 -4.12
CA PHE A 69 24.94 -17.20 -5.40
C PHE A 69 26.09 -16.41 -6.03
N VAL A 70 25.96 -15.08 -6.09
CA VAL A 70 26.98 -14.16 -6.63
C VAL A 70 28.28 -14.19 -5.81
N ASP A 71 28.19 -14.36 -4.49
CA ASP A 71 29.36 -14.50 -3.60
C ASP A 71 30.01 -15.89 -3.69
N SER A 72 29.24 -16.92 -4.08
CA SER A 72 29.73 -18.30 -4.22
C SER A 72 30.51 -18.56 -5.52
N ASP A 73 30.43 -17.64 -6.49
CA ASP A 73 31.30 -17.65 -7.67
C ASP A 73 32.76 -17.49 -7.24
N GLN A 74 33.47 -18.62 -7.18
CA GLN A 74 34.89 -18.68 -6.86
C GLN A 74 35.71 -17.96 -7.94
N PRO A 75 36.87 -17.40 -7.58
CA PRO A 75 37.79 -16.80 -8.55
C PRO A 75 38.45 -17.92 -9.38
N GLY A 76 37.71 -18.46 -10.35
CA GLY A 76 38.13 -19.49 -11.30
C GLY A 76 38.02 -18.96 -12.72
N GLU A 77 39.15 -18.48 -13.23
CA GLU A 77 39.51 -18.14 -14.63
C GLU A 77 38.65 -17.15 -15.43
N LEU A 78 37.40 -16.87 -15.05
CA LEU A 78 36.55 -15.85 -15.65
C LEU A 78 35.73 -15.15 -14.55
N ASP A 79 36.20 -13.99 -14.08
CA ASP A 79 35.41 -13.09 -13.23
C ASP A 79 34.32 -12.46 -14.11
N ILE A 80 33.17 -13.13 -14.21
CA ILE A 80 32.05 -12.73 -15.08
C ILE A 80 31.30 -11.53 -14.47
N ILE A 81 31.36 -11.36 -13.15
CA ILE A 81 30.58 -10.38 -12.38
C ILE A 81 31.51 -9.33 -11.80
N ASP A 82 31.24 -8.05 -12.10
CA ASP A 82 32.06 -6.94 -11.61
C ASP A 82 31.94 -6.79 -10.08
N LYS A 83 33.03 -6.37 -9.43
CA LYS A 83 33.03 -6.10 -7.98
C LYS A 83 31.97 -5.09 -7.57
N TYR A 84 31.70 -4.10 -8.40
CA TYR A 84 30.66 -3.11 -8.14
C TYR A 84 29.26 -3.74 -8.09
N GLU A 85 29.00 -4.72 -8.94
CA GLU A 85 27.72 -5.44 -8.95
C GLU A 85 27.55 -6.28 -7.69
N LYS A 86 28.62 -6.95 -7.22
CA LYS A 86 28.60 -7.70 -5.95
C LYS A 86 28.26 -6.79 -4.76
N GLU A 87 28.87 -5.60 -4.70
CA GLU A 87 28.58 -4.61 -3.66
C GLU A 87 27.13 -4.08 -3.76
N ALA A 88 26.61 -3.91 -4.98
CA ALA A 88 25.23 -3.51 -5.19
C ALA A 88 24.23 -4.55 -4.63
N PHE A 89 24.47 -5.85 -4.84
CA PHE A 89 23.65 -6.92 -4.26
C PHE A 89 23.64 -6.91 -2.74
N SER A 90 24.81 -6.76 -2.11
CA SER A 90 24.91 -6.57 -0.67
C SER A 90 24.09 -5.37 -0.19
N SER A 91 24.13 -4.26 -0.93
CA SER A 91 23.33 -3.06 -0.61
C SER A 91 21.81 -3.31 -0.71
N TYR A 92 21.36 -4.17 -1.62
CA TYR A 92 19.94 -4.48 -1.79
C TYR A 92 19.38 -5.25 -0.61
N VAL A 93 20.15 -6.18 -0.03
CA VAL A 93 19.76 -6.88 1.21
C VAL A 93 19.40 -5.87 2.30
N HIS A 94 20.28 -4.88 2.52
CA HIS A 94 20.06 -3.83 3.53
C HIS A 94 18.85 -2.94 3.21
N LYS A 95 18.68 -2.54 1.94
CA LYS A 95 17.56 -1.70 1.50
C LYS A 95 16.22 -2.42 1.69
N VAL A 96 16.13 -3.69 1.28
CA VAL A 96 14.91 -4.50 1.43
C VAL A 96 14.58 -4.71 2.90
N SER A 97 15.57 -5.02 3.74
CA SER A 97 15.38 -5.16 5.18
C SER A 97 14.84 -3.88 5.83
N GLY A 98 15.39 -2.71 5.45
CA GLY A 98 14.88 -1.42 5.91
C GLY A 98 13.42 -1.15 5.49
N ILE A 99 13.05 -1.51 4.26
CA ILE A 99 11.65 -1.40 3.80
C ILE A 99 10.73 -2.31 4.63
N ARG A 100 11.13 -3.55 4.91
CA ARG A 100 10.35 -4.47 5.76
C ARG A 100 10.10 -3.88 7.15
N GLU A 101 11.13 -3.29 7.76
CA GLU A 101 11.02 -2.66 9.07
C GLU A 101 10.00 -1.50 9.07
N VAL A 102 9.97 -0.71 8.01
CA VAL A 102 8.99 0.38 7.84
C VAL A 102 7.59 -0.17 7.62
N LEU A 103 7.42 -1.14 6.71
CA LEU A 103 6.12 -1.75 6.38
C LEU A 103 5.49 -2.49 7.58
N ALA A 104 6.29 -3.09 8.45
CA ALA A 104 5.80 -3.77 9.64
C ALA A 104 5.09 -2.80 10.62
N ARG A 105 5.59 -1.55 10.71
CA ARG A 105 5.12 -0.52 11.63
C ARG A 105 3.97 0.33 11.09
N ASP A 106 3.61 0.18 9.82
CA ASP A 106 2.60 1.01 9.17
C ASP A 106 1.20 0.84 9.78
N HIS A 107 0.51 1.95 10.04
CA HIS A 107 -0.82 1.96 10.63
C HIS A 107 -1.58 3.21 10.25
N MET A 108 -2.90 3.07 10.11
CA MET A 108 -3.78 4.23 9.87
C MET A 108 -3.81 5.13 11.10
N LYS A 109 -3.71 6.44 10.86
CA LYS A 109 -3.76 7.47 11.91
C LYS A 109 -4.88 8.44 11.61
N VAL A 110 -5.70 8.72 12.62
CA VAL A 110 -6.69 9.81 12.59
C VAL A 110 -6.31 10.85 13.64
N ALA A 111 -6.22 12.10 13.22
CA ALA A 111 -5.97 13.22 14.11
C ALA A 111 -7.18 14.14 14.07
N PHE A 112 -7.63 14.56 15.25
CA PHE A 112 -8.76 15.46 15.38
C PHE A 112 -8.27 16.79 15.95
N PHE A 113 -8.72 17.93 15.40
CA PHE A 113 -8.35 19.28 15.88
C PHE A 113 -9.57 20.09 16.35
N GLY A 114 -9.45 20.92 17.39
CA GLY A 114 -10.58 21.68 17.96
C GLY A 114 -10.18 22.74 18.99
N ARG A 115 -11.04 23.75 19.20
CA ARG A 115 -10.86 24.80 20.24
C ARG A 115 -11.11 24.23 21.64
N THR A 116 -10.53 24.85 22.67
CA THR A 116 -10.47 24.45 24.09
C THR A 116 -11.81 24.28 24.84
N SER A 117 -12.96 24.27 24.14
CA SER A 117 -14.30 24.12 24.73
C SER A 117 -15.18 23.07 24.07
N LYS A 118 -14.66 22.26 23.14
CA LYS A 118 -15.41 21.13 22.55
C LYS A 118 -14.99 19.82 23.21
N LYS A 119 -15.90 19.20 23.97
CA LYS A 119 -15.69 17.87 24.57
C LYS A 119 -15.26 16.88 23.48
N ARG A 120 -14.03 16.37 23.59
CA ARG A 120 -13.65 15.05 23.07
C ARG A 120 -13.58 14.12 24.26
N GLY A 121 -14.72 13.48 24.56
CA GLY A 121 -14.84 12.60 25.72
C GLY A 121 -16.03 12.98 26.59
N HIS A 122 -17.19 12.40 26.32
CA HIS A 122 -18.03 11.93 27.41
C HIS A 122 -17.64 10.47 27.64
N GLY A 123 -16.58 10.27 28.43
CA GLY A 123 -16.36 9.08 29.22
C GLY A 123 -16.56 9.52 30.66
N ASN A 124 -17.47 8.84 31.36
CA ASN A 124 -17.91 9.16 32.72
C ASN A 124 -16.73 9.27 33.69
N CYS A 125 -16.80 10.28 34.57
CA CYS A 125 -16.13 10.31 35.86
C CYS A 125 -16.98 9.52 36.87
#